data_AF-A0A1W1CA06-F1
#
_entry.id   AF-A0A1W1CA06-F1
#
_cell.length_a   1.000
_cell.length_b   1.000
_cell.length_c   1.000
_cell.angle_alpha   90.00
_cell.angle_beta   90.00
_cell.angle_gamma   90.00
#
_symmetry.space_group_name_H-M   'P 1'
#
loop_
_entity.id
_entity.type
_entity.pdbx_description
1 polymer ?
#
loop_
_entity_poly.entity_id
_entity_poly.type
_entity_poly.pdbx_seq_one_letter_code
_entity_poly.pdbx_strand_id
1 'polypeptide(L)'
;MPQGLMSPQKRATVVSTAVAVILVVVKLAVGIASGSIAVLASAIDSLLDSVVSIFNFFAIKKSEENPDARFQYGKGKIQALAGVIEGTVITMSGIFIMYESIKKMIYGTTTTLLAPSIAVMVFSIVVTYFLVRYLLRISEETKSIVIKADALHYKTDLWSNGAVLAALVLVYLSGWDIIDAIFGLGIGLYIIYSAYEIIEEGVLMLLDQALEEEMVAQIESIIENHPKVTSQHWLKTRTDGTTNFIEFHMVLSPDMLLLEAHHIASEVEDEIMKLDRERRWVITPHFDPYDDEEINEAMFHGHKLGEARDAKVD
;
A
#
# COMPACT_ATOMS: atom_id res chain seq x y z
N MET A 1 24.59 -16.18 25.40
CA MET A 1 24.87 -15.67 24.03
C MET A 1 25.76 -14.45 24.16
N PRO A 2 26.87 -14.31 23.41
CA PRO A 2 27.79 -13.20 23.60
C PRO A 2 27.10 -11.87 23.24
N GLN A 3 27.05 -10.97 24.20
CA GLN A 3 26.54 -9.61 24.06
C GLN A 3 27.51 -8.81 23.19
N GLY A 4 27.12 -8.44 21.96
CA GLY A 4 27.90 -7.53 21.11
C GLY A 4 27.71 -7.69 19.60
N LEU A 5 27.21 -8.82 19.12
CA LEU A 5 27.00 -9.03 17.67
C LEU A 5 25.55 -8.65 17.30
N MET A 6 25.38 -7.59 16.50
CA MET A 6 24.09 -7.23 15.89
C MET A 6 23.48 -8.45 15.19
N SER A 7 22.16 -8.65 15.34
CA SER A 7 21.45 -9.76 14.69
C SER A 7 21.61 -9.70 13.17
N PRO A 8 21.54 -10.83 12.45
CA PRO A 8 21.64 -10.85 10.99
C PRO A 8 20.66 -9.87 10.32
N GLN A 9 19.47 -9.71 10.88
CA GLN A 9 18.45 -8.77 10.40
C GLN A 9 18.88 -7.31 10.56
N LYS A 10 19.35 -6.93 11.76
CA LYS A 10 19.83 -5.57 12.01
C LYS A 10 21.03 -5.22 11.15
N ARG A 11 21.93 -6.19 10.90
CA ARG A 11 23.05 -6.01 9.96
C ARG A 11 22.55 -5.81 8.53
N ALA A 12 21.60 -6.61 8.10
CA ALA A 12 21.02 -6.50 6.76
C ALA A 12 20.39 -5.13 6.52
N THR A 13 19.58 -4.63 7.47
CA THR A 13 18.98 -3.29 7.39
C THR A 13 20.03 -2.18 7.38
N VAL A 14 21.07 -2.25 8.23
CA VAL A 14 22.14 -1.24 8.22
C VAL A 14 22.91 -1.24 6.90
N VAL A 15 23.19 -2.42 6.35
CA VAL A 15 23.85 -2.56 5.05
C VAL A 15 22.98 -2.00 3.93
N SER A 16 21.69 -2.35 3.87
CA SER A 16 20.78 -1.83 2.84
C SER A 16 20.63 -0.32 2.91
N THR A 17 20.42 0.25 4.09
CA THR A 17 20.34 1.70 4.29
C THR A 17 21.64 2.41 3.89
N ALA A 18 22.80 1.88 4.28
CA ALA A 18 24.09 2.47 3.93
C ALA A 18 24.32 2.45 2.41
N VAL A 19 23.99 1.34 1.75
CA VAL A 19 24.07 1.21 0.30
C VAL A 19 23.13 2.19 -0.39
N ALA A 20 21.87 2.30 0.05
CA ALA A 20 20.89 3.23 -0.51
C ALA A 20 21.39 4.67 -0.44
N VAL A 21 21.87 5.13 0.72
CA VAL A 21 22.41 6.49 0.90
C VAL A 21 23.61 6.74 -0.02
N ILE A 22 24.53 5.79 -0.14
CA ILE A 22 25.69 5.91 -1.03
C ILE A 22 25.24 6.04 -2.49
N LEU A 23 24.31 5.19 -2.94
CA LEU A 23 23.80 5.23 -4.31
C LEU A 23 23.09 6.53 -4.62
N VAL A 24 22.23 7.02 -3.72
CA VAL A 24 21.56 8.32 -3.86
C VAL A 24 22.58 9.44 -4.03
N VAL A 25 23.59 9.53 -3.15
CA VAL A 25 24.62 10.59 -3.23
C VAL A 25 25.40 10.53 -4.54
N VAL A 26 25.82 9.33 -4.96
CA VAL A 26 26.61 9.15 -6.19
C VAL A 26 25.78 9.49 -7.43
N LYS A 27 24.54 8.99 -7.53
CA LYS A 27 23.64 9.28 -8.65
C LYS A 27 23.30 10.76 -8.72
N LEU A 28 23.02 11.40 -7.57
CA LEU A 28 22.62 12.81 -7.52
C LEU A 28 23.79 13.72 -7.92
N ALA A 29 25.01 13.43 -7.44
CA ALA A 29 26.21 14.16 -7.84
C ALA A 29 26.47 14.05 -9.35
N VAL A 30 26.37 12.85 -9.92
CA VAL A 30 26.61 12.63 -11.36
C VAL A 30 25.45 13.11 -12.22
N GLY A 31 24.19 12.98 -11.78
CA GLY A 31 23.02 13.50 -12.49
C GLY A 31 23.09 15.01 -12.65
N ILE A 32 23.40 15.75 -11.57
CA ILE A 32 23.59 17.20 -11.63
C ILE A 32 24.80 17.58 -12.48
N ALA A 33 25.95 16.90 -12.29
CA ALA A 33 27.17 17.24 -13.02
C ALA A 33 27.08 16.94 -14.53
N SER A 34 26.38 15.86 -14.91
CA SER A 34 26.20 15.46 -16.32
C SER A 34 25.11 16.25 -17.03
N GLY A 35 24.10 16.75 -16.30
CA GLY A 35 22.87 17.25 -16.90
C GLY A 35 22.00 16.14 -17.51
N SER A 36 22.23 14.88 -17.14
CA SER A 36 21.37 13.76 -17.54
C SER A 36 20.09 13.74 -16.71
N ILE A 37 18.97 13.82 -17.41
CA ILE A 37 17.65 13.81 -16.77
C ILE A 37 17.31 12.40 -16.32
N ALA A 38 17.67 11.38 -17.09
CA ALA A 38 17.43 10.00 -16.71
C ALA A 38 18.20 9.60 -15.43
N VAL A 39 19.45 10.06 -15.27
CA VAL A 39 20.22 9.81 -14.02
C VAL A 39 19.66 10.64 -12.86
N LEU A 40 19.30 11.90 -13.08
CA LEU A 40 18.70 12.75 -12.05
C LEU A 40 17.35 12.18 -11.58
N ALA A 41 16.52 11.71 -12.50
CA ALA A 41 15.27 11.02 -12.22
C ALA A 41 15.51 9.81 -11.32
N SER A 42 16.44 8.93 -11.70
CA SER A 42 16.83 7.77 -10.88
C SER A 42 17.38 8.15 -9.50
N ALA A 43 18.07 9.27 -9.38
CA ALA A 43 18.60 9.76 -8.10
C ALA A 43 17.48 10.27 -7.18
N ILE A 44 16.54 11.04 -7.73
CA ILE A 44 15.38 11.58 -7.02
C ILE A 44 14.47 10.43 -6.56
N ASP A 45 14.21 9.47 -7.44
CA ASP A 45 13.44 8.25 -7.14
C ASP A 45 14.00 7.53 -5.90
N SER A 46 15.28 7.12 -5.95
CA SER A 46 15.93 6.45 -4.81
C SER A 46 16.00 7.29 -3.52
N LEU A 47 16.07 8.62 -3.64
CA LEU A 47 16.03 9.53 -2.47
C LEU A 47 14.65 9.52 -1.82
N LEU A 48 13.60 9.60 -2.64
CA LEU A 48 12.23 9.64 -2.16
C LEU A 48 11.84 8.30 -1.55
N ASP A 49 12.23 7.18 -2.15
CA ASP A 49 12.04 5.85 -1.57
C ASP A 49 12.62 5.75 -0.16
N SER A 50 13.80 6.35 0.05
CA SER A 50 14.46 6.38 1.37
C SER A 50 13.66 7.21 2.39
N VAL A 51 13.16 8.38 1.98
CA VAL A 51 12.35 9.26 2.85
C VAL A 51 11.01 8.61 3.19
N VAL A 52 10.34 8.08 2.18
CA VAL A 52 9.07 7.36 2.27
C VAL A 52 9.19 6.15 3.20
N SER A 53 10.25 5.35 3.05
CA SER A 53 10.50 4.21 3.93
C SER A 53 10.58 4.59 5.41
N ILE A 54 11.18 5.74 5.73
CA ILE A 54 11.22 6.28 7.09
C ILE A 54 9.81 6.65 7.56
N PHE A 55 9.03 7.35 6.73
CA PHE A 55 7.65 7.69 7.04
C PHE A 55 6.78 6.44 7.25
N ASN A 56 6.89 5.44 6.38
CA ASN A 56 6.16 4.18 6.49
C ASN A 56 6.50 3.42 7.77
N PHE A 57 7.76 3.41 8.19
CA PHE A 57 8.14 2.85 9.49
C PHE A 57 7.39 3.52 10.64
N PHE A 58 7.31 4.86 10.65
CA PHE A 58 6.55 5.58 11.67
C PHE A 58 5.04 5.32 11.56
N ALA A 59 4.49 5.24 10.35
CA ALA A 59 3.08 4.97 10.10
C ALA A 59 2.67 3.59 10.62
N ILE A 60 3.44 2.54 10.28
CA ILE A 60 3.23 1.17 10.76
C ILE A 60 3.33 1.11 12.29
N LYS A 61 4.40 1.67 12.86
CA LYS A 61 4.56 1.68 14.31
C LYS A 61 3.37 2.35 15.01
N LYS A 62 2.80 3.39 14.41
CA LYS A 62 1.66 4.12 14.97
C LYS A 62 0.34 3.40 14.76
N SER A 63 0.15 2.70 13.64
CA SER A 63 -1.07 1.96 13.33
C SER A 63 -1.21 0.68 14.16
N GLU A 64 -0.09 0.05 14.54
CA GLU A 64 -0.05 -1.12 15.41
C GLU A 64 -0.33 -0.79 16.90
N GLU A 65 -0.39 0.50 17.28
CA GLU A 65 -0.77 0.87 18.64
C GLU A 65 -2.21 0.42 18.94
N ASN A 66 -2.41 -0.15 20.13
CA ASN A 66 -3.74 -0.52 20.59
C ASN A 66 -4.67 0.70 20.67
N PRO A 67 -5.98 0.50 20.49
CA PRO A 67 -6.98 1.54 20.70
C PRO A 67 -6.83 2.24 22.05
N ASP A 68 -7.07 3.55 22.04
CA ASP A 68 -7.03 4.39 23.23
C ASP A 68 -8.34 5.20 23.37
N ALA A 69 -8.51 5.92 24.47
CA ALA A 69 -9.75 6.67 24.74
C ALA A 69 -10.06 7.75 23.68
N ARG A 70 -9.06 8.20 22.91
CA ARG A 70 -9.23 9.18 21.83
C ARG A 70 -9.47 8.49 20.48
N PHE A 71 -8.88 7.32 20.27
CA PHE A 71 -8.96 6.53 19.05
C PHE A 71 -9.49 5.12 19.37
N GLN A 72 -10.82 5.03 19.56
CA GLN A 72 -11.49 3.82 20.04
C GLN A 72 -11.46 2.64 19.05
N TYR A 73 -11.33 2.93 17.75
CA TYR A 73 -11.15 1.91 16.70
C TYR A 73 -9.66 1.68 16.35
N GLY A 74 -8.74 2.30 17.08
CA GLY A 74 -7.32 2.24 16.79
C GLY A 74 -6.87 3.27 15.76
N LYS A 75 -5.67 3.03 15.22
CA LYS A 75 -4.94 3.98 14.34
C LYS A 75 -4.57 3.38 12.99
N GLY A 76 -5.24 2.31 12.55
CA GLY A 76 -4.96 1.60 11.31
C GLY A 76 -4.92 2.53 10.07
N LYS A 77 -5.90 3.43 9.96
CA LYS A 77 -6.01 4.43 8.87
C LYS A 77 -4.79 5.35 8.70
N ILE A 78 -3.85 5.40 9.66
CA ILE A 78 -2.57 6.11 9.49
C ILE A 78 -1.74 5.49 8.37
N GLN A 79 -1.81 4.17 8.16
CA GLN A 79 -1.14 3.51 7.03
C GLN A 79 -1.70 3.98 5.69
N ALA A 80 -3.03 4.02 5.55
CA ALA A 80 -3.69 4.54 4.36
C ALA A 80 -3.28 6.00 4.08
N LEU A 81 -3.29 6.84 5.12
CA LEU A 81 -2.86 8.24 5.00
C LEU A 81 -1.39 8.37 4.57
N ALA A 82 -0.51 7.52 5.11
CA ALA A 82 0.89 7.49 4.72
C ALA A 82 1.05 7.12 3.23
N GLY A 83 0.33 6.10 2.77
CA GLY A 83 0.31 5.70 1.35
C GLY A 83 -0.16 6.82 0.42
N VAL A 84 -1.22 7.55 0.78
CA VAL A 84 -1.68 8.71 0.00
C VAL A 84 -0.62 9.82 -0.07
N ILE A 85 0.03 10.13 1.06
CA ILE A 85 1.11 11.14 1.11
C ILE A 85 2.30 10.70 0.24
N GLU A 86 2.71 9.44 0.37
CA GLU A 86 3.77 8.82 -0.42
C GLU A 86 3.48 8.91 -1.92
N GLY A 87 2.34 8.38 -2.36
CA GLY A 87 1.95 8.41 -3.76
C GLY A 87 1.86 9.83 -4.31
N THR A 88 1.43 10.80 -3.51
CA THR A 88 1.42 12.22 -3.89
C THR A 88 2.83 12.76 -4.13
N VAL A 89 3.79 12.43 -3.26
CA VAL A 89 5.20 12.85 -3.40
C VAL A 89 5.84 12.20 -4.63
N ILE A 90 5.60 10.91 -4.85
CA ILE A 90 6.06 10.19 -6.05
C ILE A 90 5.49 10.82 -7.32
N THR A 91 4.18 11.13 -7.33
CA THR A 91 3.50 11.80 -8.45
C THR A 91 4.11 13.16 -8.76
N MET A 92 4.34 14.01 -7.74
CA MET A 92 5.00 15.31 -7.94
C MET A 92 6.40 15.18 -8.55
N SER A 93 7.09 14.08 -8.24
CA SER A 93 8.45 13.82 -8.70
C SER A 93 8.47 13.32 -10.13
N GLY A 94 7.51 12.46 -10.50
CA GLY A 94 7.23 12.12 -11.89
C GLY A 94 6.90 13.35 -12.73
N ILE A 95 6.05 14.26 -12.24
CA ILE A 95 5.73 15.54 -12.91
C ILE A 95 6.99 16.40 -13.09
N PHE A 96 7.83 16.50 -12.07
CA PHE A 96 9.09 17.23 -12.14
C PHE A 96 10.05 16.67 -13.19
N ILE A 97 10.20 15.34 -13.26
CA ILE A 97 11.02 14.65 -14.26
C ILE A 97 10.47 14.92 -15.67
N MET A 98 9.16 14.84 -15.86
CA MET A 98 8.52 15.17 -17.14
C MET A 98 8.76 16.63 -17.53
N TYR A 99 8.67 17.56 -16.57
CA TYR A 99 8.94 18.98 -16.80
C TYR A 99 10.38 19.22 -17.26
N GLU A 100 11.38 18.65 -16.55
CA GLU A 100 12.78 18.79 -16.97
C GLU A 100 13.02 18.12 -18.33
N SER A 101 12.37 16.98 -18.61
CA SER A 101 12.45 16.30 -19.90
C SER A 101 11.93 17.16 -21.06
N ILE A 102 10.76 17.80 -20.88
CA ILE A 102 10.19 18.73 -21.86
C ILE A 102 11.11 19.94 -22.04
N LYS A 103 11.62 20.50 -20.95
CA LYS A 103 12.56 21.63 -20.98
C LYS A 103 13.81 21.28 -21.77
N LYS A 104 14.40 20.09 -21.59
CA LYS A 104 15.53 19.61 -22.39
C LYS A 104 15.20 19.48 -23.87
N MET A 105 14.00 19.00 -24.18
CA MET A 105 13.53 18.89 -25.57
C MET A 105 13.36 20.26 -26.25
N ILE A 106 12.94 21.29 -25.51
CA ILE A 106 12.76 22.67 -26.02
C ILE A 106 14.08 23.42 -26.14
N TYR A 107 14.91 23.40 -25.08
CA TYR A 107 16.11 24.23 -24.99
C TYR A 107 17.38 23.54 -25.53
N GLY A 108 17.31 22.26 -25.90
CA GLY A 108 18.41 21.53 -26.52
C GLY A 108 19.64 21.38 -25.62
N THR A 109 19.44 21.26 -24.30
CA THR A 109 20.56 21.08 -23.36
C THR A 109 21.26 19.74 -23.60
N THR A 110 22.56 19.80 -23.90
CA THR A 110 23.37 18.61 -24.20
C THR A 110 23.67 17.81 -22.93
N THR A 111 23.60 16.49 -23.01
CA THR A 111 24.03 15.62 -21.92
C THR A 111 25.56 15.55 -21.94
N THR A 112 26.20 16.25 -21.01
CA THR A 112 27.66 16.16 -20.86
C THR A 112 28.00 14.94 -20.00
N LEU A 113 29.22 14.40 -20.09
CA LEU A 113 29.67 13.30 -19.21
C LEU A 113 28.85 11.99 -19.32
N LEU A 114 28.41 11.60 -20.51
CA LEU A 114 27.69 10.33 -20.76
C LEU A 114 28.45 9.09 -20.22
N ALA A 115 29.77 9.03 -20.42
CA ALA A 115 30.57 7.89 -19.94
C ALA A 115 30.59 7.77 -18.39
N PRO A 116 30.83 8.85 -17.62
CA PRO A 116 30.61 8.85 -16.18
C PRO A 116 29.18 8.47 -15.75
N SER A 117 28.15 8.95 -16.44
CA SER A 117 26.74 8.62 -16.16
C SER A 117 26.46 7.13 -16.34
N ILE A 118 26.92 6.54 -17.45
CA ILE A 118 26.83 5.09 -17.69
C ILE A 118 27.60 4.33 -16.61
N ALA A 119 28.82 4.74 -16.27
CA ALA A 119 29.63 4.08 -15.27
C ALA A 119 28.95 4.06 -13.89
N VAL A 120 28.33 5.17 -13.49
CA VAL A 120 27.57 5.25 -12.24
C VAL A 120 26.32 4.38 -12.27
N MET A 121 25.58 4.34 -13.38
CA MET A 121 24.40 3.48 -13.49
C MET A 121 24.77 2.00 -13.46
N VAL A 122 25.85 1.60 -14.15
CA VAL A 122 26.39 0.23 -14.07
C VAL A 122 26.82 -0.10 -12.64
N PHE A 123 27.55 0.81 -11.98
CA PHE A 123 27.94 0.65 -10.58
C PHE A 123 26.71 0.47 -9.68
N SER A 124 25.68 1.30 -9.86
CA SER A 124 24.44 1.20 -9.09
C SER A 124 23.75 -0.14 -9.28
N ILE A 125 23.59 -0.60 -10.52
CA ILE A 125 22.96 -1.89 -10.84
C ILE A 125 23.74 -3.05 -10.20
N VAL A 126 25.07 -3.04 -10.31
CA VAL A 126 25.92 -4.08 -9.74
C VAL A 126 25.80 -4.12 -8.21
N VAL A 127 25.88 -2.96 -7.56
CA VAL A 127 25.75 -2.85 -6.10
C VAL A 127 24.35 -3.27 -5.64
N THR A 128 23.29 -2.81 -6.29
CA THR A 128 21.91 -3.20 -5.98
C THR A 128 21.69 -4.69 -6.21
N TYR A 129 22.24 -5.27 -7.28
CA TYR A 129 22.15 -6.72 -7.52
C TYR A 129 22.77 -7.53 -6.39
N PHE A 130 23.97 -7.17 -5.93
CA PHE A 130 24.60 -7.84 -4.79
C PHE A 130 23.84 -7.61 -3.49
N LEU A 131 23.27 -6.41 -3.29
CA LEU A 131 22.42 -6.13 -2.15
C LEU A 131 21.17 -7.02 -2.14
N VAL A 132 20.45 -7.12 -3.27
CA VAL A 132 19.27 -7.99 -3.40
C VAL A 132 19.63 -9.45 -3.10
N ARG A 133 20.73 -9.96 -3.65
CA ARG A 133 21.18 -11.34 -3.38
C ARG A 133 21.51 -11.56 -1.90
N TYR A 134 22.15 -10.57 -1.27
CA TYR A 134 22.46 -10.60 0.15
C TYR A 134 21.18 -10.59 1.01
N LEU A 135 20.24 -9.69 0.74
CA LEU A 135 18.98 -9.59 1.47
C LEU A 135 18.12 -10.85 1.30
N LEU A 136 18.02 -11.40 0.07
CA LEU A 136 17.30 -12.65 -0.16
C LEU A 136 17.87 -13.79 0.67
N ARG A 137 19.20 -13.95 0.67
CA ARG A 137 19.86 -14.97 1.50
C ARG A 137 19.54 -14.81 2.98
N ILE A 138 19.64 -13.60 3.51
CA ILE A 138 19.33 -13.34 4.92
C ILE A 138 17.84 -13.54 5.21
N SER A 139 16.95 -13.20 4.27
CA SER A 139 15.51 -13.42 4.40
C SER A 139 15.17 -14.92 4.50
N GLU A 140 15.87 -15.78 3.73
CA GLU A 140 15.70 -17.23 3.78
C GLU A 140 16.26 -17.82 5.09
N GLU A 141 17.45 -17.36 5.51
CA GLU A 141 18.10 -17.81 6.75
C GLU A 141 17.30 -17.40 8.01
N THR A 142 16.67 -16.23 7.98
CA THR A 142 15.97 -15.66 9.15
C THR A 142 14.45 -15.76 9.09
N LYS A 143 13.89 -16.21 7.95
CA LYS A 143 12.44 -16.19 7.64
C LYS A 143 11.79 -14.82 7.89
N SER A 144 12.56 -13.74 7.77
CA SER A 144 12.09 -12.38 8.03
C SER A 144 11.31 -11.85 6.83
N ILE A 145 10.02 -11.60 7.04
CA ILE A 145 9.12 -11.00 6.03
C ILE A 145 9.61 -9.59 5.66
N VAL A 146 10.07 -8.81 6.66
CA VAL A 146 10.60 -7.45 6.45
C VAL A 146 11.80 -7.44 5.50
N ILE A 147 12.79 -8.32 5.72
CA ILE A 147 13.98 -8.38 4.85
C ILE A 147 13.62 -8.89 3.45
N LYS A 148 12.64 -9.81 3.36
CA LYS A 148 12.13 -10.29 2.08
C LYS A 148 11.45 -9.15 1.31
N ALA A 149 10.66 -8.30 1.98
CA ALA A 149 10.03 -7.14 1.38
C ALA A 149 11.07 -6.14 0.87
N ASP A 150 12.07 -5.79 1.67
CA ASP A 150 13.19 -4.92 1.24
C ASP A 150 13.89 -5.50 0.00
N ALA A 151 14.17 -6.81 -0.01
CA ALA A 151 14.82 -7.46 -1.14
C ALA A 151 14.00 -7.39 -2.43
N LEU A 152 12.67 -7.49 -2.33
CA LEU A 152 11.76 -7.37 -3.46
C LEU A 152 11.66 -5.93 -3.97
N HIS A 153 11.64 -4.94 -3.07
CA HIS A 153 11.70 -3.53 -3.43
C HIS A 153 12.96 -3.20 -4.23
N TYR A 154 14.16 -3.54 -3.70
CA TYR A 154 15.42 -3.33 -4.43
C TYR A 154 15.53 -4.14 -5.72
N LYS A 155 14.77 -5.23 -5.87
CA LYS A 155 14.69 -5.98 -7.14
C LYS A 155 13.91 -5.19 -8.19
N THR A 156 12.84 -4.49 -7.80
CA THR A 156 12.10 -3.58 -8.68
C THR A 156 12.98 -2.40 -9.09
N ASP A 157 13.74 -1.82 -8.16
CA ASP A 157 14.73 -0.77 -8.46
C ASP A 157 15.75 -1.21 -9.52
N LEU A 158 16.17 -2.48 -9.49
CA LEU A 158 17.12 -3.00 -10.46
C LEU A 158 16.60 -2.89 -11.90
N TRP A 159 15.29 -3.11 -12.10
CA TRP A 159 14.64 -2.95 -13.40
C TRP A 159 14.52 -1.50 -13.81
N SER A 160 14.12 -0.61 -12.89
CA SER A 160 14.05 0.84 -13.13
C SER A 160 15.44 1.40 -13.52
N ASN A 161 16.48 1.05 -12.76
CA ASN A 161 17.86 1.43 -13.06
C ASN A 161 18.36 0.83 -14.38
N GLY A 162 17.93 -0.38 -14.72
CA GLY A 162 18.21 -1.02 -16.01
C GLY A 162 17.60 -0.25 -17.19
N ALA A 163 16.37 0.25 -17.05
CA ALA A 163 15.72 1.08 -18.07
C ALA A 163 16.48 2.40 -18.28
N VAL A 164 16.93 3.05 -17.19
CA VAL A 164 17.77 4.26 -17.25
C VAL A 164 19.11 3.99 -17.91
N LEU A 165 19.78 2.87 -17.58
CA LEU A 165 21.03 2.48 -18.24
C LEU A 165 20.82 2.24 -19.74
N ALA A 166 19.75 1.55 -20.12
CA ALA A 166 19.42 1.32 -21.53
C ALA A 166 19.22 2.64 -22.28
N ALA A 167 18.53 3.62 -21.67
CA ALA A 167 18.37 4.96 -22.22
C ALA A 167 19.73 5.64 -22.49
N LEU A 168 20.63 5.63 -21.50
CA LEU A 168 21.97 6.24 -21.62
C LEU A 168 22.83 5.57 -22.68
N VAL A 169 22.78 4.24 -22.78
CA VAL A 169 23.52 3.49 -23.81
C VAL A 169 23.00 3.84 -25.20
N LEU A 170 21.68 3.97 -25.37
CA LEU A 170 21.09 4.39 -26.65
C LEU A 170 21.48 5.83 -27.02
N VAL A 171 21.51 6.76 -26.06
CA VAL A 171 22.01 8.13 -26.27
C VAL A 171 23.49 8.10 -26.68
N TYR A 172 24.31 7.30 -26.00
CA TYR A 172 25.74 7.19 -26.29
C TYR A 172 26.03 6.64 -27.69
N LEU A 173 25.26 5.64 -28.15
CA LEU A 173 25.43 5.03 -29.47
C LEU A 173 24.87 5.89 -30.61
N SER A 174 23.75 6.58 -30.38
CA SER A 174 23.07 7.39 -31.41
C SER A 174 23.62 8.81 -31.52
N GLY A 175 24.16 9.36 -30.43
CA GLY A 175 24.51 10.78 -30.30
C GLY A 175 23.30 11.71 -30.19
N TRP A 176 22.08 11.19 -30.04
CA TRP A 176 20.86 11.98 -29.98
C TRP A 176 20.44 12.25 -28.54
N ASP A 177 20.74 13.45 -28.04
CA ASP A 177 20.36 13.90 -26.68
C ASP A 177 18.84 13.90 -26.44
N ILE A 178 18.04 13.98 -27.51
CA ILE A 178 16.57 13.93 -27.42
C ILE A 178 16.06 12.59 -26.89
N ILE A 179 16.85 11.52 -27.04
CA ILE A 179 16.50 10.19 -26.53
C ILE A 179 16.46 10.21 -24.99
N ASP A 180 17.37 10.92 -24.32
CA ASP A 180 17.37 11.07 -22.85
C ASP A 180 16.08 11.76 -22.36
N ALA A 181 15.59 12.75 -23.12
CA ALA A 181 14.33 13.44 -22.81
C ALA A 181 13.10 12.55 -23.05
N ILE A 182 13.07 11.74 -24.12
CA ILE A 182 11.97 10.80 -24.40
C ILE A 182 11.90 9.73 -23.31
N PHE A 183 13.04 9.17 -22.92
CA PHE A 183 13.08 8.20 -21.83
C PHE A 183 12.72 8.83 -20.48
N GLY A 184 13.20 10.05 -20.20
CA GLY A 184 12.79 10.80 -19.01
C GLY A 184 11.27 11.01 -18.94
N LEU A 185 10.62 11.35 -20.06
CA LEU A 185 9.15 11.43 -20.14
C LEU A 185 8.48 10.08 -19.88
N GLY A 186 8.97 9.01 -20.50
CA GLY A 186 8.43 7.66 -20.32
C GLY A 186 8.55 7.18 -18.87
N ILE A 187 9.71 7.40 -18.24
CA ILE A 187 9.95 7.07 -16.84
C ILE A 187 9.04 7.90 -15.94
N GLY A 188 8.92 9.21 -16.18
CA GLY A 188 8.02 10.08 -15.41
C GLY A 188 6.55 9.62 -15.47
N LEU A 189 6.06 9.23 -16.65
CA LEU A 189 4.71 8.65 -16.80
C LEU A 189 4.55 7.32 -16.07
N TYR A 190 5.55 6.45 -16.14
CA TYR A 190 5.54 5.18 -15.43
C TYR A 190 5.53 5.35 -13.90
N ILE A 191 6.31 6.30 -13.39
CA ILE A 191 6.34 6.65 -11.95
C ILE A 191 4.95 7.14 -11.50
N ILE A 192 4.33 8.04 -12.26
CA ILE A 192 2.97 8.54 -11.95
C ILE A 192 1.95 7.41 -11.98
N TYR A 193 1.99 6.54 -12.99
CA TYR A 193 1.11 5.38 -13.09
C TYR A 193 1.27 4.45 -11.89
N SER A 194 2.51 4.17 -11.47
CA SER A 194 2.80 3.31 -10.31
C SER A 194 2.31 3.93 -9.00
N ALA A 195 2.36 5.27 -8.89
CA ALA A 195 1.85 5.99 -7.73
C ALA A 195 0.31 6.03 -7.64
N TYR A 196 -0.38 5.94 -8.78
CA TYR A 196 -1.85 6.02 -8.82
C TYR A 196 -2.50 4.90 -8.00
N GLU A 197 -2.03 3.66 -8.16
CA GLU A 197 -2.56 2.48 -7.44
C GLU A 197 -2.45 2.67 -5.92
N ILE A 198 -1.30 3.16 -5.44
CA ILE A 198 -1.05 3.43 -4.01
C ILE A 198 -1.99 4.52 -3.48
N ILE A 199 -2.20 5.59 -4.25
CA ILE A 199 -3.12 6.67 -3.86
C ILE A 199 -4.55 6.14 -3.84
N GLU A 200 -4.97 5.41 -4.87
CA GLU A 200 -6.31 4.85 -4.99
C GLU A 200 -6.63 3.93 -3.82
N GLU A 201 -5.78 2.93 -3.54
CA GLU A 201 -5.93 2.04 -2.38
C GLU A 201 -6.02 2.81 -1.05
N GLY A 202 -5.12 3.78 -0.85
CA GLY A 202 -5.11 4.60 0.36
C GLY A 202 -6.37 5.46 0.51
N VAL A 203 -6.83 6.10 -0.56
CA VAL A 203 -8.06 6.91 -0.57
C VAL A 203 -9.28 6.04 -0.31
N LEU A 204 -9.39 4.89 -0.99
CA LEU A 204 -10.51 3.98 -0.84
C LEU A 204 -10.59 3.40 0.57
N MET A 205 -9.45 3.04 1.17
CA MET A 205 -9.40 2.61 2.57
C MET A 205 -9.83 3.74 3.54
N LEU A 206 -9.45 4.99 3.27
CA LEU A 206 -9.89 6.13 4.07
C LEU A 206 -11.40 6.37 3.98
N LEU A 207 -11.99 6.12 2.80
CA LEU A 207 -13.43 6.20 2.52
C LEU A 207 -14.23 4.97 3.01
N ASP A 208 -13.59 4.04 3.72
CA ASP A 208 -14.22 2.81 4.21
C ASP A 208 -14.78 1.93 3.08
N GLN A 209 -13.99 1.74 2.01
CA GLN A 209 -14.31 0.76 0.97
C GLN A 209 -14.59 -0.62 1.58
N ALA A 210 -15.59 -1.30 1.02
CA ALA A 210 -15.93 -2.67 1.35
C ALA A 210 -14.73 -3.61 1.21
N LEU A 211 -14.77 -4.74 1.94
CA LEU A 211 -13.85 -5.84 1.72
C LEU A 211 -13.99 -6.38 0.29
N GLU A 212 -13.01 -7.18 -0.14
CA GLU A 212 -13.04 -7.83 -1.46
C GLU A 212 -14.33 -8.63 -1.64
N GLU A 213 -14.90 -8.57 -2.85
CA GLU A 213 -16.21 -9.15 -3.19
C GLU A 213 -16.28 -10.65 -2.83
N GLU A 214 -15.21 -11.40 -3.05
CA GLU A 214 -15.12 -12.81 -2.66
C GLU A 214 -15.21 -13.02 -1.15
N MET A 215 -14.54 -12.17 -0.35
CA MET A 215 -14.59 -12.22 1.12
C MET A 215 -15.99 -11.86 1.62
N VAL A 216 -16.63 -10.84 1.02
CA VAL A 216 -18.00 -10.45 1.35
C VAL A 216 -18.97 -11.60 1.07
N ALA A 217 -18.90 -12.22 -0.10
CA ALA A 217 -19.74 -13.36 -0.46
C ALA A 217 -19.52 -14.58 0.48
N GLN A 218 -18.29 -14.80 0.95
CA GLN A 218 -18.01 -15.84 1.95
C GLN A 218 -18.65 -15.50 3.30
N ILE A 219 -18.60 -14.24 3.74
CA ILE A 219 -19.26 -13.77 4.97
C ILE A 219 -20.78 -13.97 4.88
N GLU A 220 -21.41 -13.53 3.79
CA GLU A 220 -22.84 -13.70 3.54
C GLU A 220 -23.23 -15.18 3.62
N SER A 221 -22.47 -16.04 2.93
CA SER A 221 -22.67 -17.49 2.93
C SER A 221 -22.54 -18.11 4.34
N ILE A 222 -21.61 -17.65 5.17
CA ILE A 222 -21.48 -18.14 6.55
C ILE A 222 -22.73 -17.80 7.37
N ILE A 223 -23.23 -16.57 7.25
CA ILE A 223 -24.39 -16.10 7.99
C ILE A 223 -25.65 -16.85 7.53
N GLU A 224 -25.89 -16.92 6.21
CA GLU A 224 -27.09 -17.51 5.62
C GLU A 224 -27.17 -19.03 5.77
N ASN A 225 -26.03 -19.73 5.81
CA ASN A 225 -26.02 -21.18 5.98
C ASN A 225 -26.22 -21.62 7.45
N HIS A 226 -26.23 -20.70 8.41
CA HIS A 226 -26.46 -21.06 9.80
C HIS A 226 -27.93 -21.50 10.02
N PRO A 227 -28.22 -22.72 10.52
CA PRO A 227 -29.58 -23.30 10.50
C PRO A 227 -30.67 -22.53 11.25
N LYS A 228 -30.27 -21.65 12.17
CA LYS A 228 -31.18 -20.84 13.01
C LYS A 228 -31.28 -19.38 12.56
N VAL A 229 -30.56 -19.00 11.51
CA VAL A 229 -30.66 -17.66 10.89
C VAL A 229 -31.72 -17.75 9.79
N THR A 230 -32.65 -16.80 9.78
CA THR A 230 -33.73 -16.76 8.79
C THR A 230 -33.31 -16.01 7.54
N SER A 231 -32.71 -14.83 7.73
CA SER A 231 -32.12 -13.99 6.69
C SER A 231 -31.07 -13.08 7.32
N GLN A 232 -30.31 -12.38 6.48
CA GLN A 232 -29.42 -11.30 6.86
C GLN A 232 -29.68 -10.12 5.94
N HIS A 233 -29.45 -8.92 6.44
CA HIS A 233 -29.48 -7.71 5.64
C HIS A 233 -28.49 -6.69 6.19
N TRP A 234 -28.30 -5.60 5.44
CA TRP A 234 -27.49 -4.45 5.87
C TRP A 234 -26.03 -4.79 6.23
N LEU A 235 -25.46 -5.81 5.56
CA LEU A 235 -24.06 -6.16 5.71
C LEU A 235 -23.16 -5.01 5.24
N LYS A 236 -22.39 -4.46 6.16
CA LYS A 236 -21.38 -3.43 5.93
C LYS A 236 -20.03 -3.98 6.34
N THR A 237 -19.11 -3.92 5.41
CA THR A 237 -17.72 -4.33 5.66
C THR A 237 -16.80 -3.16 5.35
N ARG A 238 -15.68 -3.09 6.06
CA ARG A 238 -14.59 -2.14 5.79
C ARG A 238 -13.31 -2.67 6.42
N THR A 239 -12.17 -2.12 6.02
CA THR A 239 -10.87 -2.45 6.62
C THR A 239 -10.04 -1.21 6.88
N ASP A 240 -9.19 -1.27 7.91
CA ASP A 240 -8.15 -0.26 8.15
C ASP A 240 -6.74 -0.76 7.79
N GLY A 241 -6.66 -1.87 7.03
CA GLY A 241 -5.44 -2.56 6.64
C GLY A 241 -5.00 -3.64 7.64
N THR A 242 -5.26 -3.45 8.94
CA THR A 242 -4.88 -4.41 10.00
C THR A 242 -6.08 -5.14 10.60
N THR A 243 -7.23 -4.50 10.55
CA THR A 243 -8.46 -4.92 11.21
C THR A 243 -9.61 -4.80 10.22
N ASN A 244 -10.35 -5.89 10.07
CA ASN A 244 -11.60 -5.94 9.33
C ASN A 244 -12.74 -5.61 10.29
N PHE A 245 -13.62 -4.70 9.87
CA PHE A 245 -14.81 -4.32 10.62
C PHE A 245 -16.03 -4.80 9.85
N ILE A 246 -16.93 -5.49 10.54
CA ILE A 246 -18.17 -5.99 10.00
C ILE A 246 -19.31 -5.53 10.90
N GLU A 247 -20.33 -4.96 10.29
CA GLU A 247 -21.62 -4.65 10.91
C GLU A 247 -22.69 -5.30 10.05
N PHE A 248 -23.64 -6.01 10.64
CA PHE A 248 -24.72 -6.64 9.90
C PHE A 248 -25.92 -6.90 10.78
N HIS A 249 -27.07 -7.08 10.16
CA HIS A 249 -28.31 -7.45 10.84
C HIS A 249 -28.59 -8.93 10.58
N MET A 250 -28.88 -9.66 11.66
CA MET A 250 -29.17 -11.08 11.64
C MET A 250 -30.62 -11.29 12.05
N VAL A 251 -31.44 -11.83 11.15
CA VAL A 251 -32.86 -12.09 11.40
C VAL A 251 -33.02 -13.45 12.06
N LEU A 252 -33.57 -13.44 13.27
CA LEU A 252 -33.76 -14.60 14.14
C LEU A 252 -35.24 -14.74 14.53
N SER A 253 -35.61 -15.90 15.08
CA SER A 253 -37.00 -16.14 15.48
C SER A 253 -37.46 -15.17 16.59
N PRO A 254 -38.68 -14.58 16.51
CA PRO A 254 -39.15 -13.58 17.47
C PRO A 254 -39.24 -14.07 18.93
N ASP A 255 -39.41 -15.38 19.12
CA ASP A 255 -39.53 -16.06 20.41
C ASP A 255 -38.20 -16.59 20.95
N MET A 256 -37.10 -16.39 20.21
CA MET A 256 -35.77 -16.80 20.63
C MET A 256 -35.31 -16.02 21.86
N LEU A 257 -34.73 -16.74 22.83
CA LEU A 257 -34.11 -16.09 23.98
C LEU A 257 -32.88 -15.30 23.52
N LEU A 258 -32.69 -14.09 24.04
CA LEU A 258 -31.52 -13.26 23.72
C LEU A 258 -30.18 -13.99 23.96
N LEU A 259 -30.13 -14.88 24.96
CA LEU A 259 -28.96 -15.73 25.23
C LEU A 259 -28.67 -16.69 24.08
N GLU A 260 -29.72 -17.28 23.48
CA GLU A 260 -29.57 -18.18 22.34
C GLU A 260 -29.16 -17.42 21.08
N ALA A 261 -29.76 -16.26 20.83
CA ALA A 261 -29.34 -15.35 19.76
C ALA A 261 -27.85 -14.99 19.88
N HIS A 262 -27.38 -14.65 21.08
CA HIS A 262 -25.98 -14.34 21.33
C HIS A 262 -25.03 -15.52 21.07
N HIS A 263 -25.43 -16.76 21.42
CA HIS A 263 -24.65 -17.94 21.10
C HIS A 263 -24.56 -18.20 19.60
N ILE A 264 -25.67 -18.06 18.87
CA ILE A 264 -25.69 -18.18 17.40
C ILE A 264 -24.77 -17.14 16.77
N ALA A 265 -24.83 -15.90 17.25
CA ALA A 265 -23.95 -14.84 16.77
C ALA A 265 -22.47 -15.17 17.03
N SER A 266 -22.14 -15.71 18.21
CA SER A 266 -20.78 -16.14 18.53
C SER A 266 -20.29 -17.26 17.61
N GLU A 267 -21.14 -18.23 17.25
CA GLU A 267 -20.81 -19.29 16.29
C GLU A 267 -20.54 -18.72 14.89
N VAL A 268 -21.37 -17.78 14.43
CA VAL A 268 -21.19 -17.09 13.14
C VAL A 268 -19.91 -16.23 13.15
N GLU A 269 -19.67 -15.46 14.21
CA GLU A 269 -18.46 -14.66 14.40
C GLU A 269 -17.20 -15.54 14.35
N ASP A 270 -17.20 -16.68 15.04
CA ASP A 270 -16.09 -17.62 15.05
C ASP A 270 -15.78 -18.19 13.65
N GLU A 271 -16.81 -18.49 12.84
CA GLU A 271 -16.60 -18.94 11.45
C GLU A 271 -16.05 -17.82 10.56
N ILE A 272 -16.57 -16.59 10.68
CA ILE A 272 -16.06 -15.43 9.94
C ILE A 272 -14.58 -15.18 10.28
N MET A 273 -14.21 -15.23 11.56
CA MET A 273 -12.82 -15.03 11.99
C MET A 273 -11.85 -16.08 11.44
N LYS A 274 -12.33 -17.23 10.96
CA LYS A 274 -11.48 -18.26 10.34
C LYS A 274 -11.11 -17.93 8.89
N LEU A 275 -11.82 -17.02 8.22
CA LEU A 275 -11.56 -16.64 6.83
C LEU A 275 -10.19 -15.97 6.66
N ASP A 276 -9.78 -15.15 7.63
CA ASP A 276 -8.46 -14.53 7.67
C ASP A 276 -7.92 -14.54 9.10
N ARG A 277 -6.84 -15.31 9.32
CA ARG A 277 -6.19 -15.43 10.64
C ARG A 277 -5.02 -14.45 10.82
N GLU A 278 -4.65 -13.72 9.78
CA GLU A 278 -3.57 -12.74 9.82
C GLU A 278 -4.10 -11.37 10.30
N ARG A 279 -5.34 -11.04 9.94
CA ARG A 279 -6.01 -9.79 10.34
C ARG A 279 -6.84 -9.95 11.61
N ARG A 280 -7.05 -8.82 12.30
CA ARG A 280 -7.99 -8.74 13.41
C ARG A 280 -9.42 -8.56 12.88
N TRP A 281 -10.40 -8.97 13.67
CA TRP A 281 -11.82 -8.80 13.35
C TRP A 281 -12.52 -8.03 14.45
N VAL A 282 -13.37 -7.08 14.06
CA VAL A 282 -14.34 -6.42 14.92
C VAL A 282 -15.70 -6.61 14.27
N ILE A 283 -16.51 -7.48 14.86
CA ILE A 283 -17.81 -7.88 14.31
C ILE A 283 -18.88 -7.36 15.26
N THR A 284 -19.88 -6.67 14.71
CA THR A 284 -20.99 -6.09 15.48
C THR A 284 -22.31 -6.54 14.84
N PRO A 285 -22.89 -7.65 15.30
CA PRO A 285 -24.20 -8.07 14.83
C PRO A 285 -25.32 -7.29 15.53
N HIS A 286 -26.35 -6.94 14.76
CA HIS A 286 -27.66 -6.52 15.26
C HIS A 286 -28.63 -7.70 15.15
N PHE A 287 -29.46 -7.93 16.17
CA PHE A 287 -30.39 -9.06 16.19
C PHE A 287 -31.80 -8.57 15.92
N ASP A 288 -32.35 -8.97 14.78
CA ASP A 288 -33.68 -8.57 14.35
C ASP A 288 -34.68 -9.72 14.49
N PRO A 289 -35.85 -9.49 15.11
CA PRO A 289 -36.86 -10.54 15.30
C PRO A 289 -37.68 -10.82 14.03
N TYR A 290 -37.57 -9.98 13.00
CA TYR A 290 -38.18 -10.14 11.68
C TYR A 290 -37.42 -9.28 10.67
N ASP A 291 -37.65 -9.51 9.39
CA ASP A 291 -36.98 -8.74 8.34
C ASP A 291 -37.54 -7.31 8.25
N ASP A 292 -36.72 -6.34 8.66
CA ASP A 292 -37.04 -4.92 8.70
C ASP A 292 -36.12 -4.06 7.81
N GLU A 293 -35.47 -4.66 6.82
CA GLU A 293 -34.56 -3.98 5.88
C GLU A 293 -35.16 -2.68 5.30
N GLU A 294 -36.42 -2.72 4.83
CA GLU A 294 -37.13 -1.55 4.29
C GLU A 294 -37.21 -0.37 5.28
N ILE A 295 -37.31 -0.66 6.58
CA ILE A 295 -37.36 0.38 7.63
C ILE A 295 -35.97 1.00 7.78
N ASN A 296 -34.93 0.18 7.74
CA ASN A 296 -33.53 0.65 7.78
C ASN A 296 -33.23 1.52 6.55
N GLU A 297 -33.66 1.11 5.36
CA GLU A 297 -33.48 1.87 4.12
C GLU A 297 -34.18 3.24 4.20
N ALA A 298 -35.44 3.25 4.63
CA ALA A 298 -36.20 4.48 4.81
C ALA A 298 -35.50 5.43 5.80
N MET A 299 -35.01 4.92 6.94
CA MET A 299 -34.27 5.74 7.90
C MET A 299 -32.96 6.29 7.35
N PHE A 300 -32.22 5.49 6.60
CA PHE A 300 -30.97 5.93 5.96
C PHE A 300 -31.20 7.05 4.96
N HIS A 301 -32.35 7.03 4.27
CA HIS A 301 -32.78 8.11 3.37
C HIS A 301 -33.47 9.30 4.08
N GLY A 302 -33.47 9.31 5.43
CA GLY A 302 -33.89 10.46 6.23
C GLY A 302 -35.37 10.44 6.65
N HIS A 303 -36.10 9.35 6.41
CA HIS A 303 -37.45 9.18 6.95
C HIS A 303 -37.42 8.91 8.46
N LYS A 304 -38.43 9.39 9.18
CA LYS A 304 -38.54 9.08 10.60
C LYS A 304 -39.06 7.65 10.80
N LEU A 305 -38.66 7.01 11.88
CA LEU A 305 -39.06 5.63 12.22
C LEU A 305 -40.59 5.41 12.19
N GLY A 306 -41.38 6.41 12.60
CA GLY A 306 -42.85 6.34 12.52
C GLY A 306 -43.38 6.30 11.09
N GLU A 307 -42.82 7.15 10.21
CA GLU A 307 -43.20 7.24 8.80
C GLU A 307 -42.76 5.99 8.01
N ALA A 308 -41.60 5.42 8.35
CA ALA A 308 -41.08 4.19 7.76
C ALA A 308 -41.91 2.95 8.13
N ARG A 309 -42.46 2.90 9.34
CA ARG A 309 -43.34 1.79 9.78
C ARG A 309 -44.71 1.83 9.10
N ASP A 310 -45.25 3.03 8.87
CA ASP A 310 -46.56 3.22 8.25
C ASP A 310 -46.56 2.89 6.74
N ALA A 311 -45.41 3.00 6.07
CA ALA A 311 -45.24 2.61 4.66
C ALA A 311 -45.39 1.10 4.40
N LYS A 312 -45.34 0.26 5.44
CA LYS A 312 -45.50 -1.21 5.36
C LYS A 312 -46.96 -1.68 5.43
N VAL A 313 -47.91 -0.75 5.59
CA VAL A 313 -49.33 -1.06 5.89
C VAL A 313 -50.25 -0.91 4.66
N ASP A 314 -49.74 -0.49 3.50
CA ASP A 314 -50.52 -0.37 2.24
C ASP A 314 -50.21 -1.49 1.22
#